data_AF-A0A834XSB4-F1
#
_entry.id   AF-A0A834XSB4-F1
#
_cell.length_a   1.000
_cell.length_b   1.000
_cell.length_c   1.000
_cell.angle_alpha   90.00
_cell.angle_beta   90.00
_cell.angle_gamma   90.00
#
_symmetry.space_group_name_H-M   'P 1'
#
loop_
_entity.id
_entity.type
_entity.pdbx_description
1 polymer ?
#
loop_
_entity_poly.entity_id
_entity_poly.type
_entity_poly.pdbx_seq_one_letter_code
_entity_poly.pdbx_strand_id
1 'polypeptide(L)'
;MAKGRKGKSPIRWGSKKMSELEFSNECFRCGRCVDKPSEHIWRWTAFLFGLDLVVYLDTTTLRIRRNHRLDTDHITINQRKRNVMIR
;
A
#
# COMPACT_ATOMS: atom_id res chain seq x y z
N MET A 1 17.27 -3.04 -44.31
CA MET A 1 16.63 -3.71 -43.16
C MET A 1 16.94 -2.93 -41.89
N ALA A 2 15.96 -2.26 -41.27
CA ALA A 2 16.16 -1.49 -40.03
C ALA A 2 15.35 -2.10 -38.88
N LYS A 3 16.04 -2.30 -37.75
CA LYS A 3 15.62 -3.01 -36.54
C LYS A 3 14.39 -2.39 -35.87
N GLY A 4 13.53 -3.27 -35.33
CA GLY A 4 12.28 -2.94 -34.67
C GLY A 4 12.43 -2.00 -33.47
N ARG A 5 11.59 -0.97 -33.44
CA ARG A 5 11.31 -0.18 -32.24
C ARG A 5 10.17 -0.87 -31.50
N LYS A 6 10.47 -1.56 -30.40
CA LYS A 6 9.44 -2.02 -29.45
C LYS A 6 8.71 -0.78 -28.94
N GLY A 7 7.44 -0.65 -29.33
CA GLY A 7 6.56 0.42 -28.93
C GLY A 7 6.50 0.49 -27.40
N LYS A 8 6.69 1.69 -26.86
CA LYS A 8 6.47 2.00 -25.45
C LYS A 8 5.04 1.62 -25.08
N SER A 9 4.89 0.69 -24.15
CA SER A 9 3.59 0.34 -23.57
C SER A 9 2.94 1.59 -22.99
N PRO A 10 1.66 1.87 -23.27
CA PRO A 10 1.03 3.08 -22.77
C PRO A 10 0.88 2.97 -21.25
N ILE A 11 1.34 4.00 -20.54
CA ILE A 11 1.15 4.17 -19.10
C ILE A 11 -0.35 4.37 -18.89
N ARG A 12 -1.07 3.29 -18.55
CA ARG A 12 -2.51 3.35 -18.26
C ARG A 12 -2.71 3.97 -16.88
N TRP A 13 -3.22 5.20 -16.85
CA TRP A 13 -3.68 5.86 -15.64
C TRP A 13 -5.05 5.34 -15.24
N GLY A 14 -5.09 4.46 -14.24
CA GLY A 14 -6.32 3.91 -13.69
C GLY A 14 -6.03 2.69 -12.81
N SER A 15 -6.98 2.32 -11.95
CA SER A 15 -6.90 1.06 -11.20
C SER A 15 -6.87 -0.10 -12.20
N LYS A 16 -5.67 -0.66 -12.43
CA LYS A 16 -5.47 -1.85 -13.26
C LYS A 16 -6.37 -2.94 -12.69
N LYS A 17 -7.37 -3.39 -13.47
CA LYS A 17 -8.03 -4.66 -13.17
C LYS A 17 -6.92 -5.71 -13.23
N MET A 18 -6.54 -6.18 -12.06
CA MET A 18 -5.45 -7.11 -11.83
C MET A 18 -6.07 -8.38 -11.27
N SER A 19 -5.65 -9.54 -11.76
CA SER A 19 -6.07 -10.81 -11.20
C SER A 19 -5.58 -10.96 -9.76
N GLU A 20 -6.25 -11.80 -8.97
CA GLU A 20 -5.81 -12.08 -7.59
C GLU A 20 -4.38 -12.65 -7.54
N LEU A 21 -4.00 -13.45 -8.54
CA LEU A 21 -2.66 -14.01 -8.67
C LEU A 21 -1.61 -12.92 -8.92
N GLU A 22 -1.86 -12.01 -9.86
CA GLU A 22 -0.96 -10.88 -10.13
C GLU A 22 -0.83 -9.97 -8.91
N PHE A 23 -1.95 -9.66 -8.24
CA PHE A 23 -1.92 -8.88 -7.00
C PHE A 23 -1.09 -9.59 -5.93
N SER A 24 -1.28 -10.90 -5.78
CA SER A 24 -0.55 -11.71 -4.82
C SER A 24 0.96 -11.78 -5.12
N ASN A 25 1.36 -11.70 -6.38
CA ASN A 25 2.77 -11.72 -6.75
C ASN A 25 3.44 -10.35 -6.61
N GLU A 26 2.71 -9.27 -6.86
CA GLU A 26 3.26 -7.90 -6.87
C GLU A 26 3.09 -7.15 -5.54
N CYS A 27 2.23 -7.63 -4.62
CA CYS A 27 1.96 -6.90 -3.38
C CYS A 27 3.05 -7.06 -2.32
N PHE A 28 3.35 -5.95 -1.64
CA PHE A 28 4.17 -5.98 -0.43
C PHE A 28 3.31 -6.47 0.74
N ARG A 29 3.73 -7.57 1.38
CA ARG A 29 3.05 -8.14 2.55
C ARG A 29 3.84 -7.85 3.82
N CYS A 30 3.13 -7.34 4.81
CA CYS A 30 3.64 -7.21 6.18
C CYS A 30 2.52 -7.62 7.14
N GLY A 31 2.91 -8.09 8.32
CA GLY A 31 1.99 -8.61 9.33
C GLY A 31 2.61 -8.55 10.71
N ARG A 32 1.77 -8.71 11.73
CA ARG A 32 2.17 -8.82 13.14
C ARG A 32 1.43 -9.98 13.78
N CYS A 33 2.15 -10.78 14.55
CA CYS A 33 1.56 -11.80 15.42
C CYS A 33 1.18 -11.15 16.75
N VAL A 34 0.05 -11.56 17.30
CA VAL A 34 -0.50 -11.04 18.56
C VAL A 34 -0.52 -12.17 19.56
N ASP A 35 0.54 -12.26 20.35
CA ASP A 35 0.72 -13.39 21.27
C ASP A 35 -0.05 -13.20 22.58
N LYS A 36 -0.45 -11.96 22.90
CA LYS A 36 -1.16 -11.62 24.14
C LYS A 36 -2.40 -10.76 23.86
N PRO A 37 -3.53 -11.06 24.51
CA PRO A 37 -4.71 -10.21 24.46
C PRO A 37 -4.46 -8.96 25.31
N SER A 38 -4.00 -7.90 24.65
CA SER A 38 -3.76 -6.58 25.24
C SER A 38 -3.99 -5.51 24.18
N GLU A 39 -3.88 -4.25 24.56
CA GLU A 39 -3.83 -3.16 23.59
C GLU A 39 -2.49 -3.21 22.84
N HIS A 40 -2.57 -3.09 21.52
CA HIS A 40 -1.42 -3.04 20.63
C HIS A 40 -1.57 -1.88 19.66
N ILE A 41 -0.46 -1.17 19.43
CA ILE A 41 -0.41 -0.05 18.49
C ILE A 41 0.80 -0.24 17.60
N TRP A 42 0.58 -0.29 16.28
CA TRP A 42 1.63 -0.37 15.28
C TRP A 42 1.51 0.75 14.28
N ARG A 43 2.67 1.23 13.82
CA ARG A 43 2.75 2.17 12.70
C ARG A 43 3.45 1.50 11.52
N TRP A 44 2.76 1.43 10.40
CA TRP A 44 3.29 0.88 9.16
C TRP A 44 3.56 2.04 8.21
N THR A 45 4.85 2.33 8.03
CA THR A 45 5.29 3.45 7.21
C THR A 45 5.90 2.93 5.92
N ALA A 46 5.21 3.18 4.82
CA ALA A 46 5.65 2.86 3.47
C ALA A 46 5.96 4.17 2.74
N PHE A 47 7.10 4.79 3.09
CA PHE A 47 7.50 6.11 2.59
C PHE A 47 7.61 6.18 1.06
N LEU A 48 8.17 5.14 0.43
CA LEU A 48 8.21 4.98 -1.04
C LEU A 48 6.81 4.92 -1.68
N PHE A 49 5.78 4.75 -0.86
CA PHE A 49 4.40 4.57 -1.24
C PHE A 49 3.48 5.65 -0.64
N GLY A 50 4.01 6.70 0.01
CA GLY A 50 3.20 7.80 0.58
C GLY A 50 2.05 7.30 1.49
N LEU A 51 2.26 6.13 2.10
CA LEU A 51 1.27 5.42 2.90
C LEU A 51 1.82 5.28 4.31
N ASP A 52 1.13 5.88 5.25
CA ASP A 52 1.45 5.80 6.68
C ASP A 52 0.16 5.39 7.39
N LEU A 53 0.18 4.22 8.01
CA LEU A 53 -0.96 3.62 8.67
C LEU A 53 -0.64 3.45 10.15
N VAL A 54 -1.60 3.78 11.00
CA VAL A 54 -1.58 3.41 12.41
C VAL A 54 -2.68 2.39 12.64
N VAL A 55 -2.27 1.23 13.13
CA VAL A 55 -3.12 0.08 13.43
C VAL A 55 -3.21 0.00 14.95
N TYR A 56 -4.43 0.04 15.46
CA TYR A 56 -4.76 -0.18 16.85
C TYR A 56 -5.52 -1.49 16.95
N LEU A 57 -5.11 -2.34 17.86
CA LEU A 57 -5.82 -3.57 18.18
C LEU A 57 -6.04 -3.59 19.68
N ASP A 58 -7.30 -3.73 20.08
CA ASP A 58 -7.67 -4.10 21.45
C ASP A 58 -8.26 -5.53 21.46
N THR A 59 -8.80 -5.97 22.59
CA THR A 59 -9.35 -7.33 22.75
C THR A 59 -10.59 -7.60 21.90
N THR A 60 -11.22 -6.57 21.34
CA THR A 60 -12.52 -6.62 20.64
C THR A 60 -12.53 -5.90 19.29
N THR A 61 -11.60 -4.97 19.05
CA THR A 61 -11.60 -4.10 17.88
C THR A 61 -10.24 -3.97 17.23
N LEU A 62 -10.24 -4.03 15.89
CA LEU A 62 -9.11 -3.66 15.04
C LEU A 62 -9.46 -2.36 14.32
N ARG A 63 -8.70 -1.30 14.59
CA ARG A 63 -8.89 0.04 14.00
C ARG A 63 -7.67 0.42 13.19
N ILE A 64 -7.88 0.77 11.92
CA ILE A 64 -6.80 1.18 11.02
C ILE A 64 -7.07 2.62 10.59
N ARG A 65 -6.11 3.51 10.84
CA ARG A 65 -6.19 4.93 10.49
C ARG A 65 -5.01 5.31 9.60
N ARG A 66 -5.27 6.09 8.55
CA ARG A 66 -4.20 6.70 7.77
C ARG A 66 -3.67 7.93 8.51
N ASN A 67 -2.37 7.95 8.77
CA ASN A 67 -1.69 9.10 9.35
C ASN A 67 -1.25 10.04 8.24
N HIS A 68 -2.08 11.03 7.92
CA HIS A 68 -1.75 12.03 6.91
C HIS A 68 -0.90 13.13 7.57
N ARG A 69 0.42 12.92 7.65
CA ARG A 69 1.33 14.02 8.00
C ARG A 69 1.37 14.99 6.83
N LEU A 70 0.71 16.13 6.99
CA LEU A 70 0.66 17.22 6.02
C LEU A 70 2.06 17.75 5.65
N ASP A 71 3.07 17.61 6.52
CA ASP A 71 4.44 18.08 6.26
C ASP A 71 5.27 17.24 5.28
N THR A 72 4.67 16.24 4.61
CA THR A 72 5.40 15.43 3.61
C THR A 72 5.14 15.94 2.19
N ASP A 73 5.21 17.26 2.00
CA ASP A 73 5.05 17.92 0.70
C ASP A 73 6.13 17.50 -0.32
N HIS A 74 7.21 16.85 0.13
CA HIS A 74 8.31 16.39 -0.72
C HIS A 74 8.18 14.96 -1.26
N ILE A 75 7.19 14.16 -0.83
CA ILE A 75 6.95 12.85 -1.45
C ILE A 75 5.80 12.99 -2.46
N THR A 76 6.11 13.65 -3.58
CA THR A 76 5.26 13.72 -4.77
C THR A 76 5.18 12.36 -5.45
N ILE A 77 4.48 11.41 -4.85
CA ILE A 77 4.02 10.24 -5.58
C ILE A 77 2.67 10.59 -6.20
N ASN A 78 2.67 10.74 -7.51
CA ASN A 78 1.52 11.14 -8.33
C ASN A 78 0.27 10.22 -8.14
N GLN A 79 0.39 9.07 -7.47
CA GLN A 79 -0.73 8.17 -7.22
C GLN A 79 -1.61 8.63 -6.05
N ARG A 80 -2.64 9.43 -6.38
CA ARG A 80 -3.66 9.93 -5.44
C ARG A 80 -4.55 8.84 -4.83
N LYS A 81 -4.66 7.66 -5.45
CA LYS A 81 -5.53 6.57 -5.00
C LYS A 81 -4.75 5.27 -4.91
N ARG A 82 -4.76 4.65 -3.73
CA ARG A 82 -4.13 3.36 -3.48
C ARG A 82 -5.14 2.46 -2.79
N ASN A 83 -5.24 1.23 -3.27
CA ASN A 83 -6.09 0.24 -2.67
C ASN A 83 -5.26 -0.53 -1.64
N VAL A 84 -5.77 -0.62 -0.41
CA VAL A 84 -5.19 -1.46 0.65
C VAL A 84 -6.15 -2.63 0.83
N MET A 85 -5.61 -3.85 0.88
CA MET A 85 -6.36 -5.05 1.21
C MET A 85 -5.91 -5.53 2.59
N ILE A 86 -6.85 -5.81 3.46
CA ILE A 86 -6.63 -6.42 4.77
C ILE A 86 -7.15 -7.85 4.66
N ARG A 87 -6.34 -8.83 5.05
CA ARG A 87 -6.67 -10.25 5.08
C ARG A 87 -6.44 -10.77 6.48
#